data_AF-S5DTN0-F1
#
_entry.id   AF-S5DTN0-F1
#
_cell.length_a   1.000
_cell.length_b   1.000
_cell.length_c   1.000
_cell.angle_alpha   90.00
_cell.angle_beta   90.00
_cell.angle_gamma   90.00
#
_symmetry.space_group_name_H-M   'P 1'
#
loop_
_entity.id
_entity.type
_entity.pdbx_description
1 polymer ?
#
loop_
_entity_poly.entity_id
_entity_poly.type
_entity_poly.pdbx_seq_one_letter_code
_entity_poly.pdbx_strand_id
1 'polypeptide(L)'
;MSFTSQRNFKGRLDGTTVHEINKKIDFEKTTLEERKKVVEEILNETNFYSEYFDGYFKTGITTKDFLSHQNNVCKSLDRMATYLLTSDEIKKEEEQEKTEYIFYSDERYFQKKVEKEQSIESLTNSDSNDFSENVIHFLKKEERNKILLRPQSITASDLERDDWLGEILRSYKPFYDFVTQKLKNKEGNRFILSRIKGQLQHDMIYSKDTLLGVFGYNLKYFSQSTEYDIDVFDFTNPLHLKGDVVETESGKTISAKGLLFLKPYFDPNDDFSFILLDLKSTIEKAELTDFEKEVLRQTQNGLTQEEIAANFNTYQMKISRTIDRIVKKVAAVGDKYDAEETEV
;
A
#
# COMPACT_ATOMS: atom_id res chain seq x y z
N MET A 1 33.28 -11.67 -27.71
CA MET A 1 31.90 -12.19 -27.87
C MET A 1 31.04 -11.54 -26.80
N SER A 2 30.31 -10.45 -27.10
CA SER A 2 29.44 -9.82 -26.11
C SER A 2 28.10 -10.54 -26.09
N PHE A 3 27.90 -11.41 -25.11
CA PHE A 3 26.61 -12.03 -24.90
C PHE A 3 25.57 -10.98 -24.51
N THR A 4 24.40 -11.12 -25.12
CA THR A 4 23.15 -10.39 -24.92
C THR A 4 22.90 -9.89 -23.48
N SER A 5 22.25 -8.74 -23.39
CA SER A 5 21.66 -8.11 -22.19
C SER A 5 20.61 -9.00 -21.51
N GLN A 6 21.02 -10.16 -21.01
CA GLN A 6 20.16 -11.06 -20.26
C GLN A 6 20.20 -10.64 -18.79
N ARG A 7 19.01 -10.47 -18.20
CA ARG A 7 18.85 -10.11 -16.78
C ARG A 7 19.48 -11.12 -15.82
N ASN A 8 19.57 -12.40 -16.24
CA ASN A 8 20.09 -13.48 -15.43
C ASN A 8 21.28 -14.15 -16.13
N PHE A 9 22.43 -14.19 -15.46
CA PHE A 9 23.56 -15.03 -15.84
C PHE A 9 23.24 -16.50 -15.55
N LYS A 10 23.23 -17.33 -16.60
CA LYS A 10 22.97 -18.77 -16.53
C LYS A 10 24.23 -19.63 -16.73
N GLY A 11 25.40 -18.99 -16.83
CA GLY A 11 26.67 -19.68 -17.03
C GLY A 11 27.13 -20.40 -15.77
N ARG A 12 27.94 -21.44 -15.96
CA ARG A 12 28.69 -22.12 -14.90
C ARG A 12 30.12 -21.58 -14.94
N LEU A 13 30.56 -20.96 -13.85
CA LEU A 13 31.93 -20.46 -13.68
C LEU A 13 32.55 -21.21 -12.52
N ASP A 14 33.84 -21.55 -12.63
CA ASP A 14 34.55 -22.31 -11.59
C ASP A 14 33.78 -23.55 -11.06
N GLY A 15 33.16 -24.31 -11.97
CA GLY A 15 32.39 -25.50 -11.62
C GLY A 15 31.11 -25.25 -10.80
N THR A 16 30.74 -24.00 -10.54
CA THR A 16 29.59 -23.61 -9.72
C THR A 16 28.65 -22.65 -10.45
N THR A 17 27.41 -22.55 -9.96
CA THR A 17 26.39 -21.63 -10.46
C THR A 17 25.93 -20.69 -9.36
N VAL A 18 25.36 -19.53 -9.74
CA VAL A 18 24.75 -18.57 -8.79
C VAL A 18 23.73 -19.26 -7.87
N HIS A 19 23.02 -20.26 -8.38
CA HIS A 19 22.03 -21.02 -7.60
C HIS A 19 22.71 -21.89 -6.54
N GLU A 20 23.79 -22.60 -6.88
CA GLU A 20 24.55 -23.42 -5.95
C GLU A 20 25.23 -22.57 -4.87
N ILE A 21 25.75 -21.39 -5.23
CA ILE A 21 26.32 -20.44 -4.28
C ILE A 21 25.27 -19.97 -3.27
N ASN A 22 24.07 -19.58 -3.75
CA ASN A 22 22.98 -19.15 -2.87
C ASN A 22 22.46 -20.27 -1.97
N LYS A 23 22.62 -21.54 -2.35
CA LYS A 23 22.22 -22.70 -1.54
C LYS A 23 23.13 -22.93 -0.33
N LYS A 24 24.38 -22.48 -0.39
CA LYS A 24 25.33 -22.54 0.74
C LYS A 24 25.01 -21.55 1.87
N ILE A 25 24.13 -20.56 1.63
CA ILE A 25 23.72 -19.58 2.64
C ILE A 25 22.71 -20.22 3.59
N ASP A 26 23.17 -20.50 4.80
CA ASP A 26 22.40 -21.16 5.86
C ASP A 26 21.83 -20.17 6.87
N PHE A 27 20.52 -19.91 6.80
CA PHE A 27 19.81 -18.99 7.69
C PHE A 27 19.53 -19.56 9.08
N GLU A 28 19.86 -20.83 9.35
CA GLU A 28 19.76 -21.40 10.71
C GLU A 28 20.86 -20.85 11.64
N LYS A 29 21.98 -20.39 11.07
CA LYS A 29 23.04 -19.70 11.82
C LYS A 29 22.60 -18.29 12.18
N THR A 30 22.71 -17.90 13.44
CA THR A 30 22.16 -16.64 13.94
C THR A 30 23.22 -15.61 14.35
N THR A 31 24.41 -16.07 14.74
CA THR A 31 25.51 -15.21 15.20
C THR A 31 26.30 -14.61 14.04
N LEU A 32 26.85 -13.40 14.23
CA LEU A 32 27.55 -12.71 13.15
C LEU A 32 28.82 -13.45 12.71
N GLU A 33 29.57 -14.02 13.66
CA GLU A 33 30.80 -14.76 13.37
C GLU A 33 30.55 -16.02 12.54
N GLU A 34 29.50 -16.77 12.85
CA GLU A 34 29.13 -17.96 12.08
C GLU A 34 28.70 -17.60 10.65
N ARG A 35 27.94 -16.50 10.51
CA ARG A 35 27.53 -16.00 9.19
C ARG A 35 28.71 -15.50 8.37
N LYS A 36 29.66 -14.79 8.99
CA LYS A 36 30.91 -14.34 8.35
C LYS A 36 31.71 -15.52 7.81
N LYS A 37 31.90 -16.57 8.60
CA LYS A 37 32.62 -17.79 8.17
C LYS A 37 31.99 -18.42 6.92
N VAL A 38 30.66 -18.49 6.86
CA VAL A 38 29.94 -19.03 5.68
C VAL A 38 30.18 -18.16 4.44
N VAL A 39 30.12 -16.84 4.58
CA VAL A 39 30.37 -15.92 3.46
C VAL A 39 31.82 -15.98 3.00
N GLU A 40 32.77 -16.03 3.93
CA GLU A 40 34.20 -16.18 3.63
C GLU A 40 34.52 -17.51 2.94
N GLU A 41 33.90 -18.61 3.38
CA GLU A 41 34.03 -19.92 2.72
C GLU A 41 33.53 -19.85 1.27
N ILE A 42 32.37 -19.23 1.03
CA ILE A 42 31.84 -19.06 -0.33
C ILE A 42 32.78 -18.22 -1.22
N LEU A 43 33.30 -17.10 -0.70
CA LEU A 43 34.14 -16.17 -1.45
C LEU A 43 35.56 -16.71 -1.69
N ASN A 44 36.11 -17.47 -0.75
CA ASN A 44 37.49 -18.00 -0.85
C ASN A 44 37.56 -19.35 -1.58
N GLU A 45 36.51 -20.17 -1.51
CA GLU A 45 36.47 -21.47 -2.22
C GLU A 45 36.17 -21.33 -3.71
N THR A 46 35.64 -20.19 -4.16
CA THR A 46 35.21 -20.02 -5.55
C THR A 46 35.76 -18.73 -6.16
N ASN A 47 36.37 -18.84 -7.34
CA ASN A 47 36.74 -17.69 -8.17
C ASN A 47 35.58 -17.16 -9.02
N PHE A 48 34.35 -17.66 -8.77
CA PHE A 48 33.14 -17.36 -9.53
C PHE A 48 32.92 -15.85 -9.72
N TYR A 49 33.01 -15.07 -8.65
CA TYR A 49 32.75 -13.63 -8.69
C TYR A 49 33.83 -12.88 -9.47
N SER A 50 35.10 -13.22 -9.27
CA SER A 50 36.23 -12.63 -10.00
C SER A 50 36.10 -12.90 -11.50
N GLU A 51 35.88 -14.16 -11.89
CA GLU A 51 35.68 -14.53 -13.30
C GLU A 51 34.48 -13.82 -13.93
N TYR A 52 33.40 -13.65 -13.16
CA TYR A 52 32.20 -12.97 -13.62
C TYR A 52 32.44 -11.47 -13.86
N PHE A 53 33.04 -10.77 -12.89
CA PHE A 53 33.28 -9.33 -13.00
C PHE A 53 34.36 -8.97 -14.03
N ASP A 54 35.37 -9.82 -14.20
CA ASP A 54 36.44 -9.59 -15.18
C ASP A 54 36.02 -9.93 -16.61
N GLY A 55 35.25 -11.01 -16.80
CA GLY A 55 34.95 -11.56 -18.13
C GLY A 55 33.57 -11.22 -18.69
N TYR A 56 32.57 -11.04 -17.83
CA TYR A 56 31.16 -11.04 -18.23
C TYR A 56 30.38 -9.80 -17.81
N PHE A 57 30.86 -9.07 -16.80
CA PHE A 57 30.19 -7.87 -16.32
C PHE A 57 30.41 -6.69 -17.26
N LYS A 58 29.31 -6.06 -17.68
CA LYS A 58 29.35 -4.88 -18.56
C LYS A 58 29.43 -3.62 -17.73
N THR A 59 30.59 -2.95 -17.74
CA THR A 59 30.81 -1.68 -17.01
C THR A 59 30.19 -0.46 -17.72
N GLY A 60 30.08 -0.49 -19.05
CA GLY A 60 29.44 0.57 -19.85
C GLY A 60 27.95 0.32 -20.06
N ILE A 61 27.10 0.94 -19.25
CA ILE A 61 25.63 0.79 -19.31
C ILE A 61 25.05 1.69 -20.41
N THR A 62 24.13 1.16 -21.21
CA THR A 62 23.31 1.92 -22.16
C THR A 62 21.85 1.97 -21.69
N THR A 63 21.02 2.84 -22.28
CA THR A 63 19.60 3.01 -21.90
C THR A 63 18.72 1.76 -22.04
N LYS A 64 19.21 0.70 -22.71
CA LYS A 64 18.50 -0.58 -22.88
C LYS A 64 19.01 -1.69 -21.97
N ASP A 65 20.09 -1.46 -21.24
CA ASP A 65 20.69 -2.47 -20.36
C ASP A 65 20.02 -2.49 -18.99
N PHE A 66 20.01 -3.67 -18.36
CA PHE A 66 19.56 -3.82 -16.99
C PHE A 66 20.59 -3.23 -16.01
N LEU A 67 20.11 -2.59 -14.94
CA LEU A 67 20.96 -2.08 -13.87
C LEU A 67 21.58 -3.23 -13.06
N SER A 68 22.75 -2.99 -12.44
CA SER A 68 23.49 -4.02 -11.70
C SER A 68 22.65 -4.71 -10.63
N HIS A 69 21.84 -3.97 -9.87
CA HIS A 69 20.94 -4.52 -8.84
C HIS A 69 19.84 -5.46 -9.40
N GLN A 70 19.61 -5.45 -10.71
CA GLN A 70 18.64 -6.31 -11.37
C GLN A 70 19.25 -7.64 -11.81
N ASN A 71 20.58 -7.73 -11.82
CA ASN A 71 21.35 -8.91 -12.20
C ASN A 71 21.38 -9.95 -11.07
N ASN A 72 21.22 -11.22 -11.40
CA ASN A 72 21.22 -12.31 -10.42
C ASN A 72 22.55 -12.49 -9.67
N VAL A 73 23.71 -12.18 -10.28
CA VAL A 73 25.01 -12.27 -9.59
C VAL A 73 25.15 -11.17 -8.54
N CYS A 74 24.82 -9.93 -8.88
CA CYS A 74 24.82 -8.82 -7.92
C CYS A 74 23.79 -9.04 -6.81
N LYS A 75 22.60 -9.57 -7.13
CA LYS A 75 21.61 -9.97 -6.12
C LYS A 75 22.09 -11.06 -5.17
N SER A 76 22.98 -11.94 -5.64
CA SER A 76 23.59 -12.96 -4.77
C SER A 76 24.52 -12.32 -3.74
N LEU A 77 25.31 -11.31 -4.15
CA LEU A 77 26.12 -10.50 -3.22
C LEU A 77 25.25 -9.67 -2.27
N ASP A 78 24.18 -9.04 -2.77
CA ASP A 78 23.22 -8.30 -1.93
C ASP A 78 22.59 -9.23 -0.89
N ARG A 79 22.30 -10.48 -1.26
CA ARG A 79 21.78 -11.50 -0.35
C ARG A 79 22.79 -11.89 0.72
N MET A 80 24.08 -12.00 0.40
CA MET A 80 25.14 -12.23 1.39
C MET A 80 25.28 -11.04 2.34
N ALA A 81 25.21 -9.81 1.84
CA ALA A 81 25.22 -8.61 2.67
C ALA A 81 24.01 -8.58 3.62
N THR A 82 22.82 -8.87 3.10
CA THR A 82 21.58 -8.95 3.91
C THR A 82 21.67 -10.07 4.94
N TYR A 83 22.25 -11.22 4.58
CA TYR A 83 22.48 -12.33 5.51
C TYR A 83 23.38 -11.92 6.67
N LEU A 84 24.45 -11.16 6.42
CA LEU A 84 25.31 -10.62 7.49
C LEU A 84 24.56 -9.59 8.36
N LEU A 85 23.87 -8.64 7.73
CA LEU A 85 23.17 -7.54 8.42
C LEU A 85 21.98 -8.02 9.26
N THR A 86 21.37 -9.16 8.90
CA THR A 86 20.22 -9.70 9.65
C THR A 86 20.62 -10.62 10.80
N SER A 87 21.87 -10.56 11.27
CA SER A 87 22.35 -11.34 12.42
C SER A 87 21.66 -10.87 13.71
N ASP A 88 21.56 -11.75 14.70
CA ASP A 88 20.85 -11.42 15.94
C ASP A 88 21.52 -10.28 16.72
N GLU A 89 22.84 -10.14 16.58
CA GLU A 89 23.62 -9.05 17.16
C GLU A 89 23.26 -7.70 16.52
N ILE A 90 23.28 -7.63 15.18
CA ILE A 90 22.98 -6.40 14.45
C ILE A 90 21.51 -6.03 14.58
N LYS A 91 20.60 -7.02 14.58
CA LYS A 91 19.18 -6.75 14.84
C LYS A 91 18.94 -6.18 16.22
N LYS A 92 19.65 -6.65 17.25
CA LYS A 92 19.55 -6.09 18.60
C LYS A 92 20.10 -4.67 18.66
N GLU A 93 21.20 -4.41 17.96
CA GLU A 93 21.76 -3.06 17.83
C GLU A 93 20.79 -2.11 17.10
N GLU A 94 20.24 -2.52 15.97
CA GLU A 94 19.22 -1.76 15.23
C GLU A 94 17.92 -1.55 16.05
N GLU A 95 17.50 -2.55 16.83
CA GLU A 95 16.34 -2.41 17.74
C GLU A 95 16.62 -1.47 18.91
N GLN A 96 17.86 -1.41 19.39
CA GLN A 96 18.28 -0.45 20.41
C GLN A 96 18.35 0.97 19.85
N GLU A 97 18.74 1.14 18.59
CA GLU A 97 18.83 2.43 17.89
C GLU A 97 17.49 2.95 17.33
N LYS A 98 16.42 2.13 17.34
CA LYS A 98 15.12 2.53 16.80
C LYS A 98 14.53 3.70 17.58
N THR A 99 14.34 4.81 16.88
CA THR A 99 13.64 5.97 17.40
C THR A 99 12.15 5.67 17.59
N GLU A 100 11.65 5.75 18.81
CA GLU A 100 10.23 5.59 19.15
C GLU A 100 9.54 6.96 19.14
N TYR A 101 8.35 7.04 18.56
CA TYR A 101 7.57 8.29 18.46
C TYR A 101 6.33 8.21 19.35
N ILE A 102 6.20 9.12 20.32
CA ILE A 102 5.05 9.17 21.23
C ILE A 102 4.27 10.46 21.03
N PHE A 103 2.97 10.33 20.75
CA PHE A 103 2.06 11.45 20.55
C PHE A 103 1.16 11.66 21.77
N TYR A 104 1.19 12.86 22.34
CA TYR A 104 0.35 13.26 23.45
C TYR A 104 -0.73 14.22 23.00
N SER A 105 -1.93 14.06 23.56
CA SER A 105 -3.03 15.02 23.40
C SER A 105 -3.08 16.07 24.53
N ASP A 106 -2.55 15.73 25.72
CA ASP A 106 -2.56 16.62 26.88
C ASP A 106 -1.20 17.33 27.03
N GLU A 107 -1.24 18.67 26.98
CA GLU A 107 -0.08 19.54 27.10
C GLU A 107 0.66 19.39 28.44
N ARG A 108 -0.07 19.20 29.54
CA ARG A 108 0.54 19.08 30.88
C ARG A 108 1.31 17.78 31.02
N TYR A 109 0.78 16.71 30.44
CA TYR A 109 1.41 15.39 30.48
C TYR A 109 2.66 15.37 29.59
N PHE A 110 2.59 15.99 28.41
CA PHE A 110 3.74 16.19 27.52
C PHE A 110 4.86 16.96 28.21
N GLN A 111 4.55 18.13 28.81
CA GLN A 111 5.55 18.95 29.52
C GLN A 111 6.22 18.17 30.64
N LYS A 112 5.46 17.43 31.45
CA LYS A 112 6.00 16.59 32.52
C LYS A 112 6.98 15.52 32.02
N LYS A 113 6.75 14.97 30.83
CA LYS A 113 7.62 13.94 30.22
C LYS A 113 8.89 14.56 29.65
N VAL A 114 8.78 15.66 28.92
CA VAL A 114 9.92 16.42 28.39
C VAL A 114 10.82 16.94 29.52
N GLU A 115 10.23 17.49 30.59
CA GLU A 115 10.98 17.97 31.76
C GLU A 115 11.68 16.84 32.51
N LYS A 116 11.10 15.64 32.54
CA LYS A 116 11.72 14.46 33.15
C LYS A 116 12.92 13.98 32.33
N GLU A 117 12.88 14.07 31.01
CA GLU A 117 14.05 13.75 30.16
C GLU A 117 15.16 14.78 30.29
N GLN A 118 14.81 16.06 30.45
CA GLN A 118 15.78 17.13 30.68
C GLN A 118 16.39 17.12 32.09
N SER A 119 15.81 16.37 33.04
CA SER A 119 16.30 16.35 34.42
C SER A 119 17.55 15.45 34.57
N ILE A 120 18.46 15.90 35.45
CA ILE A 120 19.75 15.25 35.72
C ILE A 120 19.59 13.80 36.24
N GLU A 121 18.45 13.47 36.85
CA GLU A 121 18.13 12.11 37.32
C GLU A 121 17.99 11.09 36.18
N SER A 122 17.63 11.53 34.97
CA SER A 122 17.59 10.68 33.77
C SER A 122 19.00 10.45 33.19
N LEU A 123 19.92 11.40 33.37
CA LEU A 123 21.34 11.30 32.98
C LEU A 123 22.17 10.42 33.93
N THR A 124 21.72 10.20 35.18
CA THR A 124 22.44 9.36 36.15
C THR A 124 21.97 7.91 36.18
N ASN A 125 20.81 7.59 35.60
CA ASN A 125 20.29 6.22 35.47
C ASN A 125 20.63 5.57 34.12
N SER A 126 21.43 6.23 33.28
CA SER A 126 21.86 5.73 31.96
C SER A 126 22.84 4.55 32.03
N ASP A 127 23.27 4.12 33.21
CA ASP A 127 24.05 2.88 33.40
C ASP A 127 23.18 1.61 33.31
N SER A 128 21.85 1.76 33.27
CA SER A 128 20.93 0.68 32.93
C SER A 128 20.24 1.01 31.62
N ASN A 129 20.67 0.37 30.52
CA ASN A 129 19.99 0.01 29.24
C ASN A 129 18.57 0.54 28.92
N ASP A 130 18.18 1.73 29.36
CA ASP A 130 16.85 2.28 29.16
C ASP A 130 16.92 3.30 28.03
N PHE A 131 16.28 2.88 26.93
CA PHE A 131 15.73 3.51 25.72
C PHE A 131 15.43 5.02 25.69
N SER A 132 15.78 5.80 26.70
CA SER A 132 15.41 7.22 26.85
C SER A 132 16.01 8.16 25.80
N GLU A 133 17.15 7.83 25.18
CA GLU A 133 17.76 8.70 24.16
C GLU A 133 17.06 8.62 22.79
N ASN A 134 16.23 7.59 22.56
CA ASN A 134 15.61 7.34 21.25
C ASN A 134 14.10 7.65 21.22
N VAL A 135 13.52 8.23 22.26
CA VAL A 135 12.09 8.56 22.27
C VAL A 135 11.86 10.02 21.89
N ILE A 136 11.12 10.28 20.81
CA ILE A 136 10.73 11.63 20.41
C ILE A 136 9.26 11.86 20.77
N HIS A 137 9.03 12.82 21.65
CA HIS A 137 7.69 13.22 22.10
C HIS A 137 7.09 14.33 21.23
N PHE A 138 5.84 14.16 20.81
CA PHE A 138 5.07 15.14 20.05
C PHE A 138 3.78 15.53 20.75
N LEU A 139 3.47 16.83 20.78
CA LEU A 139 2.16 17.34 21.20
C LEU A 139 1.24 17.46 19.99
N LYS A 140 0.13 16.73 19.99
CA LYS A 140 -0.91 16.80 18.97
C LYS A 140 -1.69 18.10 19.14
N LYS A 141 -1.66 18.97 18.14
CA LYS A 141 -2.54 20.15 18.12
C LYS A 141 -3.99 19.69 18.01
N GLU A 142 -4.86 20.24 18.84
CA GLU A 142 -6.32 20.12 18.69
C GLU A 142 -6.81 20.93 17.49
N GLU A 143 -6.35 20.59 16.29
CA GLU A 143 -6.98 21.08 15.08
C GLU A 143 -8.24 20.25 14.86
N ARG A 144 -9.40 20.92 14.90
CA ARG A 144 -10.63 20.31 14.41
C ARG A 144 -10.39 20.00 12.93
N ASN A 145 -10.33 18.72 12.57
CA ASN A 145 -10.40 18.28 11.18
C ASN A 145 -11.68 18.84 10.56
N LYS A 146 -11.61 20.03 9.98
CA LYS A 146 -12.71 20.62 9.22
C LYS A 146 -12.55 20.14 7.81
N ILE A 147 -13.44 19.25 7.40
CA ILE A 147 -13.62 18.93 5.99
C ILE A 147 -13.99 20.24 5.30
N LEU A 148 -13.08 20.77 4.49
CA LEU A 148 -13.36 21.90 3.62
C LEU A 148 -14.13 21.37 2.42
N LEU A 149 -15.47 21.41 2.49
CA LEU A 149 -16.32 21.07 1.36
C LEU A 149 -16.00 22.01 0.19
N ARG A 150 -15.88 21.46 -1.02
CA ARG A 150 -15.71 22.28 -2.22
C ARG A 150 -17.00 23.06 -2.46
N PRO A 151 -16.96 24.40 -2.60
CA PRO A 151 -18.17 25.18 -2.79
C PRO A 151 -18.79 24.88 -4.16
N GLN A 152 -20.06 24.49 -4.17
CA GLN A 152 -20.85 24.41 -5.40
C GLN A 152 -21.13 25.80 -5.96
N SER A 153 -21.10 25.90 -7.27
CA SER A 153 -21.39 27.16 -7.98
C SER A 153 -22.28 26.88 -9.19
N ILE A 154 -23.04 27.90 -9.56
CA ILE A 154 -23.94 27.88 -10.71
C ILE A 154 -23.15 28.42 -11.90
N THR A 155 -22.99 27.57 -12.88
CA THR A 155 -22.24 27.84 -14.11
C THR A 155 -23.18 28.25 -15.24
N ALA A 156 -22.65 28.85 -16.31
CA ALA A 156 -23.45 29.20 -17.50
C ALA A 156 -24.09 27.94 -18.12
N SER A 157 -23.37 26.82 -18.12
CA SER A 157 -23.90 25.53 -18.58
C SER A 157 -25.09 25.04 -17.77
N ASP A 158 -25.24 25.41 -16.49
CA ASP A 158 -26.41 25.04 -15.68
C ASP A 158 -27.67 25.82 -16.11
N LEU A 159 -27.49 27.05 -16.62
CA LEU A 159 -28.57 27.92 -17.10
C LEU A 159 -29.01 27.58 -18.53
N GLU A 160 -28.13 27.00 -19.33
CA GLU A 160 -28.37 26.58 -20.70
C GLU A 160 -29.02 25.19 -20.82
N ARG A 161 -29.23 24.47 -19.70
CA ARG A 161 -29.84 23.14 -19.70
C ARG A 161 -31.31 23.21 -20.13
N ASP A 162 -31.74 22.26 -20.95
CA ASP A 162 -33.16 22.14 -21.35
C ASP A 162 -34.02 21.36 -20.34
N ASP A 163 -33.41 20.85 -19.26
CA ASP A 163 -34.10 20.11 -18.20
C ASP A 163 -34.87 21.03 -17.23
N TRP A 164 -35.70 20.43 -16.38
CA TRP A 164 -36.47 21.12 -15.33
C TRP A 164 -35.59 21.97 -14.40
N LEU A 165 -34.38 21.52 -14.09
CA LEU A 165 -33.39 22.30 -13.33
C LEU A 165 -33.03 23.61 -14.06
N GLY A 166 -32.79 23.55 -15.37
CA GLY A 166 -32.46 24.73 -16.17
C GLY A 166 -33.60 25.75 -16.20
N GLU A 167 -34.85 25.28 -16.28
CA GLU A 167 -36.03 26.13 -16.19
C GLU A 167 -36.13 26.85 -14.83
N ILE A 168 -35.93 26.12 -13.73
CA ILE A 168 -35.94 26.69 -12.38
C ILE A 168 -34.83 27.73 -12.25
N LEU A 169 -33.59 27.41 -12.62
CA LEU A 169 -32.46 28.35 -12.52
C LEU A 169 -32.67 29.59 -13.40
N ARG A 170 -33.27 29.45 -14.60
CA ARG A 170 -33.65 30.58 -15.45
C ARG A 170 -34.75 31.44 -14.83
N SER A 171 -35.67 30.88 -14.06
CA SER A 171 -36.71 31.65 -13.37
C SER A 171 -36.16 32.50 -12.21
N TYR A 172 -35.13 32.00 -11.50
CA TYR A 172 -34.42 32.75 -10.47
C TYR A 172 -33.53 33.88 -11.03
N LYS A 173 -33.01 33.70 -12.26
CA LYS A 173 -32.00 34.58 -12.87
C LYS A 173 -32.43 36.06 -12.95
N PRO A 174 -33.63 36.42 -13.44
CA PRO A 174 -34.10 37.82 -13.47
C PRO A 174 -34.10 38.48 -12.09
N PHE A 175 -34.52 37.77 -11.05
CA PHE A 175 -34.59 38.32 -9.70
C PHE A 175 -33.20 38.46 -9.07
N TYR A 176 -32.32 37.48 -9.29
CA TYR A 176 -30.92 37.57 -8.87
C TYR A 176 -30.19 38.75 -9.53
N ASP A 177 -30.41 38.96 -10.83
CA ASP A 177 -29.80 40.06 -11.59
C ASP A 177 -30.36 41.42 -11.16
N PHE A 178 -31.66 41.52 -10.88
CA PHE A 178 -32.28 42.72 -10.32
C PHE A 178 -31.69 43.11 -8.96
N VAL A 179 -31.56 42.15 -8.03
CA VAL A 179 -30.94 42.39 -6.72
C VAL A 179 -29.47 42.77 -6.86
N THR A 180 -28.76 42.14 -7.81
CA THR A 180 -27.36 42.46 -8.11
C THR A 180 -27.20 43.88 -8.68
N GLN A 181 -28.11 44.32 -9.56
CA GLN A 181 -28.13 45.68 -10.09
C GLN A 181 -28.43 46.72 -9.00
N LYS A 182 -29.42 46.47 -8.13
CA LYS A 182 -29.71 47.36 -6.99
C LYS A 182 -28.54 47.49 -6.02
N LEU A 183 -27.83 46.39 -5.74
CA LEU A 183 -26.61 46.42 -4.94
C LEU A 183 -25.50 47.24 -5.59
N LYS A 184 -25.34 47.16 -6.92
CA LYS A 184 -24.36 47.95 -7.68
C LYS A 184 -24.71 49.44 -7.68
N ASN A 185 -25.98 49.78 -7.87
CA ASN A 185 -26.47 51.15 -7.90
C ASN A 185 -26.58 51.78 -6.49
N LYS A 186 -26.30 51.02 -5.43
CA LYS A 186 -26.46 51.43 -4.02
C LYS A 186 -27.88 51.89 -3.69
N GLU A 187 -28.87 51.33 -4.37
CA GLU A 187 -30.28 51.67 -4.19
C GLU A 187 -30.90 50.74 -3.14
N GLY A 188 -31.16 51.27 -1.94
CA GLY A 188 -31.81 50.56 -0.83
C GLY A 188 -30.86 50.08 0.27
N ASN A 189 -31.40 49.31 1.22
CA ASN A 189 -30.63 48.82 2.35
C ASN A 189 -29.68 47.68 1.92
N ARG A 190 -28.38 47.99 1.88
CA ARG A 190 -27.31 47.07 1.48
C ARG A 190 -27.33 45.75 2.27
N PHE A 191 -27.60 45.78 3.57
CA PHE A 191 -27.60 44.59 4.41
C PHE A 191 -28.73 43.63 4.00
N ILE A 192 -29.94 44.15 3.82
CA ILE A 192 -31.11 43.38 3.42
C ILE A 192 -30.92 42.81 2.01
N LEU A 193 -30.45 43.62 1.07
CA LEU A 193 -30.20 43.16 -0.31
C LEU A 193 -29.09 42.11 -0.39
N SER A 194 -28.04 42.23 0.43
CA SER A 194 -26.96 41.23 0.50
C SER A 194 -27.48 39.91 1.07
N ARG A 195 -28.35 39.97 2.09
CA ARG A 195 -29.01 38.78 2.66
C ARG A 195 -29.92 38.10 1.65
N ILE A 196 -30.78 38.86 0.96
CA ILE A 196 -31.67 38.33 -0.08
C ILE A 196 -30.85 37.68 -1.19
N LYS A 197 -29.77 38.33 -1.65
CA LYS A 197 -28.88 37.76 -2.65
C LYS A 197 -28.26 36.43 -2.19
N GLY A 198 -27.81 36.36 -0.94
CA GLY A 198 -27.27 35.14 -0.35
C GLY A 198 -28.30 34.02 -0.27
N GLN A 199 -29.54 34.32 0.12
CA GLN A 199 -30.65 33.36 0.17
C GLN A 199 -31.00 32.84 -1.22
N LEU A 200 -31.10 33.72 -2.22
CA LEU A 200 -31.33 33.32 -3.61
C LEU A 200 -30.22 32.40 -4.13
N GLN A 201 -28.96 32.74 -3.85
CA GLN A 201 -27.85 31.91 -4.26
C GLN A 201 -27.86 30.54 -3.57
N HIS A 202 -28.23 30.50 -2.29
CA HIS A 202 -28.38 29.25 -1.54
C HIS A 202 -29.51 28.39 -2.11
N ASP A 203 -30.68 28.97 -2.39
CA ASP A 203 -31.83 28.23 -2.93
C ASP A 203 -31.56 27.70 -4.33
N MET A 204 -30.87 28.45 -5.17
CA MET A 204 -30.46 27.98 -6.49
C MET A 204 -29.45 26.82 -6.40
N ILE A 205 -28.48 26.88 -5.47
CA ILE A 205 -27.54 25.76 -5.21
C ILE A 205 -28.27 24.56 -4.64
N TYR A 206 -29.17 24.76 -3.67
CA TYR A 206 -29.97 23.71 -3.07
C TYR A 206 -30.86 23.02 -4.11
N SER A 207 -31.49 23.79 -5.01
CA SER A 207 -32.29 23.24 -6.12
C SER A 207 -31.43 22.40 -7.07
N LYS A 208 -30.21 22.86 -7.37
CA LYS A 208 -29.24 22.12 -8.18
C LYS A 208 -28.83 20.80 -7.52
N ASP A 209 -28.44 20.85 -6.25
CA ASP A 209 -28.00 19.68 -5.52
C ASP A 209 -29.14 18.65 -5.34
N THR A 210 -30.36 19.13 -5.03
CA THR A 210 -31.55 18.29 -4.85
C THR A 210 -31.97 17.60 -6.16
N LEU A 211 -31.98 18.33 -7.29
CA LEU A 211 -32.43 17.78 -8.57
C LEU A 211 -31.39 16.90 -9.25
N LEU A 212 -30.10 17.16 -9.05
CA LEU A 212 -29.03 16.31 -9.56
C LEU A 212 -28.75 15.11 -8.66
N GLY A 213 -29.28 15.10 -7.42
CA GLY A 213 -28.94 14.09 -6.42
C GLY A 213 -27.49 14.15 -5.95
N VAL A 214 -26.79 15.26 -6.20
CA VAL A 214 -25.37 15.44 -5.90
C VAL A 214 -25.21 16.65 -4.99
N PHE A 215 -25.06 16.41 -3.69
CA PHE A 215 -24.67 17.46 -2.75
C PHE A 215 -23.18 17.76 -2.91
N GLY A 216 -22.81 18.99 -3.27
CA GLY A 216 -21.42 19.45 -3.06
C GLY A 216 -20.35 18.99 -4.05
N TYR A 217 -20.64 18.21 -5.11
CA TYR A 217 -19.59 17.68 -5.99
C TYR A 217 -19.81 17.92 -7.49
N ASN A 218 -18.75 18.38 -8.17
CA ASN A 218 -18.60 18.18 -9.61
C ASN A 218 -17.96 16.79 -9.75
N LEU A 219 -18.78 15.74 -9.74
CA LEU A 219 -18.35 14.33 -9.81
C LEU A 219 -17.81 13.97 -11.22
N LYS A 220 -17.04 14.86 -11.86
CA LYS A 220 -16.41 14.59 -13.16
C LYS A 220 -15.51 13.35 -13.14
N TYR A 221 -15.12 12.89 -11.95
CA TYR A 221 -14.33 11.68 -11.72
C TYR A 221 -15.07 10.61 -10.90
N PHE A 222 -16.34 10.83 -10.56
CA PHE A 222 -17.19 9.85 -9.89
C PHE A 222 -18.44 9.67 -10.73
N SER A 223 -18.36 8.82 -11.75
CA SER A 223 -19.57 8.16 -12.24
C SER A 223 -20.07 7.25 -11.12
N GLN A 224 -20.83 7.80 -10.17
CA GLN A 224 -21.67 6.96 -9.34
C GLN A 224 -22.73 6.39 -10.29
N SER A 225 -22.48 5.17 -10.75
CA SER A 225 -23.49 4.35 -11.39
C SER A 225 -24.69 4.29 -10.44
N THR A 226 -25.89 4.42 -10.98
CA THR A 226 -27.14 4.13 -10.24
C THR A 226 -27.39 2.63 -10.13
N GLU A 227 -26.52 1.83 -10.75
CA GLU A 227 -26.39 0.40 -10.46
C GLU A 227 -25.48 0.27 -9.23
N TYR A 228 -25.96 -0.44 -8.21
CA TYR A 228 -25.12 -0.93 -7.13
C TYR A 228 -23.95 -1.68 -7.77
N ASP A 229 -22.73 -1.19 -7.61
CA ASP A 229 -21.56 -1.98 -7.95
C ASP A 229 -21.39 -3.00 -6.82
N ILE A 230 -21.86 -4.22 -7.08
CA ILE A 230 -21.82 -5.35 -6.14
C ILE A 230 -20.39 -5.94 -6.10
N ASP A 231 -19.44 -5.37 -6.83
CA ASP A 231 -18.04 -5.80 -6.87
C ASP A 231 -17.21 -5.18 -5.73
N VAL A 232 -17.71 -5.31 -4.51
CA VAL A 232 -16.83 -5.18 -3.34
C VAL A 232 -16.23 -6.56 -3.05
N PHE A 233 -14.92 -6.61 -2.82
CA PHE A 233 -14.21 -7.87 -2.60
C PHE A 233 -14.70 -8.59 -1.34
N ASP A 234 -15.61 -9.56 -1.51
CA ASP A 234 -16.03 -10.42 -0.41
C ASP A 234 -14.91 -11.41 0.00
N PHE A 235 -14.31 -11.22 1.18
CA PHE A 235 -13.33 -12.16 1.73
C PHE A 235 -13.96 -13.49 2.16
N THR A 236 -15.28 -13.56 2.34
CA THR A 236 -16.00 -14.82 2.58
C THR A 236 -16.20 -15.63 1.29
N ASN A 237 -16.02 -15.01 0.12
CA ASN A 237 -16.18 -15.67 -1.17
C ASN A 237 -14.86 -16.36 -1.63
N PRO A 238 -14.82 -17.70 -1.72
CA PRO A 238 -13.64 -18.44 -2.18
C PRO A 238 -13.16 -18.07 -3.59
N LEU A 239 -14.08 -17.62 -4.46
CA LEU A 239 -13.75 -17.22 -5.84
C LEU A 239 -12.92 -15.93 -5.86
N HIS A 240 -13.22 -14.97 -4.99
CA HIS A 240 -12.46 -13.71 -4.92
C HIS A 240 -11.04 -13.94 -4.35
N LEU A 241 -10.92 -14.88 -3.41
CA LEU A 241 -9.64 -15.24 -2.80
C LEU A 241 -8.74 -16.06 -3.75
N LYS A 242 -9.30 -17.04 -4.47
CA LYS A 242 -8.55 -17.98 -5.33
C LYS A 242 -8.44 -17.52 -6.78
N GLY A 243 -9.45 -16.82 -7.30
CA GLY A 243 -9.61 -16.51 -8.72
C GLY A 243 -10.23 -17.66 -9.50
N ASP A 244 -10.60 -17.38 -10.75
CA ASP A 244 -11.23 -18.34 -11.66
C ASP A 244 -10.75 -18.15 -13.11
N VAL A 245 -11.05 -19.13 -13.97
CA VAL A 245 -10.81 -19.04 -15.41
C VAL A 245 -12.05 -18.46 -16.06
N VAL A 246 -11.92 -17.24 -16.58
CA VAL A 246 -13.01 -16.54 -17.26
C VAL A 246 -12.85 -16.71 -18.76
N GLU A 247 -13.93 -17.12 -19.43
CA GLU A 247 -14.00 -17.13 -20.88
C GLU A 247 -14.40 -15.73 -21.36
N THR A 248 -13.53 -15.11 -22.16
CA THR A 248 -13.87 -13.84 -22.83
C THR A 248 -14.84 -14.09 -23.97
N GLU A 249 -15.63 -13.08 -24.33
CA GLU A 249 -16.56 -13.10 -25.48
C GLU A 249 -15.87 -13.53 -26.80
N SER A 250 -14.56 -13.30 -26.89
CA SER A 250 -13.68 -13.73 -27.98
C SER A 250 -13.27 -15.22 -27.94
N GLY A 251 -13.79 -16.03 -27.01
CA GLY A 251 -13.49 -17.46 -26.85
C GLY A 251 -12.11 -17.78 -26.29
N LYS A 252 -11.39 -16.78 -25.75
CA LYS A 252 -10.11 -16.99 -25.07
C LYS A 252 -10.32 -17.14 -23.56
N THR A 253 -9.77 -18.21 -23.00
CA THR A 253 -9.71 -18.44 -21.56
C THR A 253 -8.60 -17.61 -20.93
N ILE A 254 -8.96 -16.76 -19.95
CA ILE A 254 -8.01 -15.98 -19.15
C ILE A 254 -8.14 -16.47 -17.71
N SER A 255 -7.04 -16.95 -17.14
CA SER A 255 -6.98 -17.28 -15.71
C SER A 255 -6.79 -15.99 -14.91
N ALA A 256 -7.87 -15.53 -14.28
CA ALA A 256 -7.82 -14.42 -13.34
C ALA A 256 -7.31 -14.94 -11.99
N LYS A 257 -6.25 -14.31 -11.47
CA LYS A 257 -5.72 -14.66 -10.15
C LYS A 257 -6.50 -13.91 -9.08
N GLY A 258 -6.91 -14.60 -8.02
CA GLY A 258 -7.57 -13.98 -6.88
C GLY A 258 -6.61 -13.22 -5.96
N LEU A 259 -7.18 -12.58 -4.93
CA LEU A 259 -6.46 -11.70 -4.02
C LEU A 259 -5.28 -12.36 -3.29
N LEU A 260 -5.36 -13.65 -2.97
CA LEU A 260 -4.29 -14.36 -2.24
C LEU A 260 -2.98 -14.49 -3.04
N PHE A 261 -3.02 -14.28 -4.36
CA PHE A 261 -1.85 -14.31 -5.23
C PHE A 261 -1.12 -12.97 -5.30
N LEU A 262 -1.70 -11.91 -4.76
CA LEU A 262 -1.12 -10.57 -4.76
C LEU A 262 -0.24 -10.36 -3.52
N LYS A 263 0.83 -9.59 -3.69
CA LYS A 263 1.66 -9.19 -2.57
C LYS A 263 1.01 -8.03 -1.83
N PRO A 264 0.92 -8.08 -0.49
CA PRO A 264 0.46 -6.94 0.30
C PRO A 264 1.57 -5.89 0.35
N TYR A 265 1.68 -5.09 -0.72
CA TYR A 265 2.47 -3.86 -0.74
C TYR A 265 1.54 -2.70 -0.42
N PHE A 266 1.95 -1.83 0.52
CA PHE A 266 1.16 -0.68 0.94
C PHE A 266 1.66 0.58 0.21
N ASP A 267 0.78 1.20 -0.57
CA ASP A 267 0.98 2.53 -1.15
C ASP A 267 -0.16 3.44 -0.67
N PRO A 268 0.12 4.46 0.15
CA PRO A 268 -0.91 5.35 0.69
C PRO A 268 -1.76 6.08 -0.36
N ASN A 269 -1.31 6.12 -1.62
CA ASN A 269 -2.04 6.76 -2.72
C ASN A 269 -2.89 5.78 -3.54
N ASP A 270 -2.83 4.48 -3.23
CA ASP A 270 -3.59 3.44 -3.91
C ASP A 270 -4.62 2.83 -2.96
N ASP A 271 -5.90 3.09 -3.23
CA ASP A 271 -7.05 2.60 -2.45
C ASP A 271 -7.05 1.06 -2.38
N PHE A 272 -6.54 0.38 -3.41
CA PHE A 272 -6.44 -1.08 -3.44
C PHE A 272 -5.45 -1.63 -2.40
N SER A 273 -4.47 -0.83 -2.00
CA SER A 273 -3.48 -1.23 -1.00
C SER A 273 -4.08 -1.37 0.41
N PHE A 274 -5.15 -0.63 0.72
CA PHE A 274 -5.90 -0.79 1.96
C PHE A 274 -6.67 -2.12 2.00
N ILE A 275 -7.26 -2.53 0.87
CA ILE A 275 -7.91 -3.85 0.75
C ILE A 275 -6.89 -4.99 0.98
N LEU A 276 -5.67 -4.85 0.45
CA LEU A 276 -4.61 -5.83 0.68
C LEU A 276 -4.11 -5.85 2.13
N LEU A 277 -4.13 -4.70 2.82
CA LEU A 277 -3.80 -4.60 4.24
C LEU A 277 -4.86 -5.30 5.09
N ASP A 278 -6.13 -5.10 4.78
CA ASP A 278 -7.25 -5.76 5.47
C ASP A 278 -7.21 -7.27 5.24
N LEU A 279 -6.96 -7.71 4.00
CA LEU A 279 -6.74 -9.12 3.70
C LEU A 279 -5.60 -9.72 4.52
N LYS A 280 -4.49 -8.97 4.71
CA LYS A 280 -3.38 -9.41 5.56
C LYS A 280 -3.83 -9.61 7.01
N SER A 281 -4.64 -8.69 7.54
CA SER A 281 -5.22 -8.84 8.88
C SER A 281 -6.13 -10.08 8.98
N THR A 282 -6.92 -10.37 7.94
CA THR A 282 -7.78 -11.56 7.89
C THR A 282 -6.97 -12.85 7.82
N ILE A 283 -5.87 -12.86 7.05
CA ILE A 283 -4.95 -14.01 6.99
C ILE A 283 -4.31 -14.28 8.35
N GLU A 284 -3.94 -13.23 9.09
CA GLU A 284 -3.39 -13.35 10.45
C GLU A 284 -4.43 -13.92 11.42
N LYS A 285 -5.70 -13.52 11.32
CA LYS A 285 -6.82 -14.09 12.10
C LYS A 285 -7.13 -15.55 11.74
N ALA A 286 -6.84 -15.99 10.52
CA ALA A 286 -7.17 -17.34 10.02
C ALA A 286 -6.30 -18.48 10.58
N GLU A 287 -5.34 -18.18 11.47
CA GLU A 287 -4.46 -19.14 12.16
C GLU A 287 -3.89 -20.22 11.21
N LEU A 288 -3.27 -19.76 10.12
CA LEU A 288 -2.61 -20.65 9.17
C LEU A 288 -1.41 -21.35 9.84
N THR A 289 -1.24 -22.64 9.51
CA THR A 289 -0.05 -23.40 9.93
C THR A 289 1.21 -22.87 9.24
N ASP A 290 2.39 -23.12 9.81
CA ASP A 290 3.66 -22.64 9.23
C ASP A 290 3.87 -23.14 7.79
N PHE A 291 3.43 -24.37 7.50
CA PHE A 291 3.44 -24.92 6.15
C PHE A 291 2.49 -24.16 5.20
N GLU A 292 1.28 -23.82 5.64
CA GLU A 292 0.32 -23.04 4.86
C GLU A 292 0.80 -21.61 4.61
N LYS A 293 1.42 -20.97 5.62
CA LYS A 293 2.02 -19.63 5.49
C LYS A 293 3.15 -19.62 4.47
N GLU A 294 4.02 -20.63 4.47
CA GLU A 294 5.13 -20.71 3.52
C GLU A 294 4.65 -20.97 2.09
N VAL A 295 3.64 -21.83 1.91
CA VAL A 295 2.98 -22.05 0.61
C VAL A 295 2.36 -20.75 0.08
N LEU A 296 1.66 -19.99 0.93
CA LEU A 296 1.08 -18.70 0.58
C LEU A 296 2.16 -17.69 0.17
N ARG A 297 3.25 -17.59 0.95
CA ARG A 297 4.38 -16.69 0.65
C ARG A 297 5.03 -16.98 -0.70
N GLN A 298 5.28 -18.25 -1.02
CA GLN A 298 5.85 -18.63 -2.32
C GLN A 298 4.87 -18.37 -3.47
N THR A 299 3.57 -18.55 -3.22
CA THR A 299 2.52 -18.22 -4.18
C THR A 299 2.46 -16.72 -4.48
N GLN A 300 2.52 -15.87 -3.45
CA GLN A 300 2.58 -14.40 -3.58
C GLN A 300 3.89 -13.92 -4.23
N ASN A 301 4.96 -14.70 -4.14
CA ASN A 301 6.22 -14.44 -4.86
C ASN A 301 6.15 -14.81 -6.35
N GLY A 302 5.03 -15.35 -6.82
CA GLY A 302 4.80 -15.67 -8.22
C GLY A 302 5.32 -17.04 -8.66
N LEU A 303 5.73 -17.90 -7.71
CA LEU A 303 6.12 -19.27 -8.04
C LEU A 303 4.89 -20.08 -8.49
N THR A 304 5.12 -20.98 -9.44
CA THR A 304 4.11 -21.94 -9.89
C THR A 304 3.92 -23.05 -8.85
N GLN A 305 2.75 -23.71 -8.86
CA GLN A 305 2.47 -24.81 -7.94
C GLN A 305 3.46 -25.98 -8.09
N GLU A 306 4.02 -26.16 -9.29
CA GLU A 306 5.06 -27.16 -9.57
C GLU A 306 6.39 -26.81 -8.91
N GLU A 307 6.81 -25.54 -9.00
CA GLU A 307 8.02 -25.04 -8.33
C GLU A 307 7.89 -25.09 -6.81
N ILE A 308 6.71 -24.74 -6.28
CA ILE A 308 6.43 -24.85 -4.84
C ILE A 308 6.47 -26.32 -4.41
N ALA A 309 5.86 -27.22 -5.18
CA ALA A 309 5.89 -28.64 -4.88
C ALA A 309 7.32 -29.20 -4.89
N ALA A 310 8.15 -28.77 -5.84
CA ALA A 310 9.57 -29.11 -5.90
C ALA A 310 10.35 -28.58 -4.68
N ASN A 311 10.08 -27.35 -4.23
CA ASN A 311 10.73 -26.77 -3.04
C ASN A 311 10.44 -27.56 -1.76
N PHE A 312 9.23 -28.10 -1.63
CA PHE A 312 8.83 -28.89 -0.47
C PHE A 312 9.06 -30.41 -0.62
N ASN A 313 9.61 -30.85 -1.77
CA ASN A 313 9.70 -32.27 -2.13
C ASN A 313 8.34 -33.00 -2.01
N THR A 314 7.29 -32.39 -2.57
CA THR A 314 5.93 -32.94 -2.60
C THR A 314 5.36 -32.93 -4.03
N TYR A 315 4.09 -33.30 -4.18
CA TYR A 315 3.40 -33.33 -5.46
C TYR A 315 2.49 -32.10 -5.64
N GLN A 316 2.36 -31.59 -6.86
CA GLN A 316 1.56 -30.40 -7.22
C GLN A 316 0.14 -30.44 -6.65
N MET A 317 -0.54 -31.60 -6.73
CA MET A 317 -1.89 -31.79 -6.18
C MET A 317 -1.98 -31.52 -4.67
N LYS A 318 -0.89 -31.71 -3.91
CA LYS A 318 -0.84 -31.37 -2.48
C LYS A 318 -0.88 -29.86 -2.29
N ILE A 319 -0.06 -29.13 -3.06
CA ILE A 319 0.00 -27.67 -3.00
C ILE A 319 -1.34 -27.04 -3.40
N SER A 320 -1.97 -27.55 -4.46
CA SER A 320 -3.33 -27.14 -4.86
C SER A 320 -4.35 -27.31 -3.73
N ARG A 321 -4.38 -28.49 -3.09
CA ARG A 321 -5.25 -28.75 -1.92
C ARG A 321 -4.91 -27.88 -0.70
N THR A 322 -3.64 -27.54 -0.51
CA THR A 322 -3.21 -26.63 0.56
C THR A 322 -3.70 -25.21 0.30
N ILE A 323 -3.63 -24.72 -0.94
CA ILE A 323 -4.19 -23.43 -1.33
C ILE A 323 -5.71 -23.41 -1.09
N ASP A 324 -6.43 -24.47 -1.48
CA ASP A 324 -7.88 -24.59 -1.22
C ASP A 324 -8.21 -24.56 0.28
N ARG A 325 -7.35 -25.16 1.11
CA ARG A 325 -7.51 -25.14 2.56
C ARG A 325 -7.25 -23.74 3.14
N ILE A 326 -6.23 -23.04 2.65
CA ILE A 326 -5.94 -21.65 3.04
C ILE A 326 -7.15 -20.77 2.69
N VAL A 327 -7.66 -20.87 1.47
CA VAL A 327 -8.85 -20.13 1.01
C VAL A 327 -10.03 -20.37 1.95
N LYS A 328 -10.32 -21.62 2.31
CA LYS A 328 -11.43 -21.95 3.23
C LYS A 328 -11.23 -21.39 4.64
N LYS A 329 -10.01 -21.42 5.16
CA LYS A 329 -9.70 -20.85 6.48
C LYS A 329 -9.85 -19.33 6.49
N VAL A 330 -9.32 -18.66 5.46
CA VAL A 330 -9.44 -17.20 5.31
C VAL A 330 -10.92 -16.82 5.11
N ALA A 331 -11.66 -17.55 4.28
CA ALA A 331 -13.09 -17.29 4.07
C ALA A 331 -13.95 -17.50 5.33
N ALA A 332 -13.56 -18.42 6.23
CA ALA A 332 -14.28 -18.66 7.47
C ALA A 332 -14.13 -17.54 8.50
N VAL A 333 -13.05 -16.75 8.41
CA VAL A 333 -12.72 -15.65 9.33
C VAL A 333 -12.77 -14.29 8.61
N GLY A 334 -13.14 -14.30 7.32
CA GLY A 334 -13.29 -13.11 6.50
C GLY A 334 -14.50 -12.31 6.93
N ASP A 335 -14.32 -11.00 7.00
CA ASP A 335 -15.43 -10.07 7.11
C ASP A 335 -15.92 -9.78 5.69
N LYS A 336 -17.23 -9.70 5.51
CA LYS A 336 -17.77 -9.18 4.25
C LYS A 336 -17.36 -7.73 4.15
N TYR A 337 -16.80 -7.37 3.01
CA TYR A 337 -16.55 -5.99 2.64
C TYR A 337 -17.88 -5.39 2.17
N ASP A 338 -18.92 -5.47 3.00
CA ASP A 338 -20.20 -4.84 2.72
C ASP A 338 -20.11 -3.41 3.25
N ALA A 339 -20.29 -2.43 2.37
CA ALA A 339 -20.51 -1.04 2.77
C ALA A 339 -21.93 -0.86 3.35
N GLU A 340 -22.37 -1.75 4.23
CA GLU A 340 -23.57 -1.48 5.02
C GLU A 340 -23.18 -0.40 6.03
N GLU A 341 -23.70 0.81 5.79
CA GLU A 341 -23.75 1.86 6.81
C GLU A 341 -24.40 1.24 8.05
N THR A 342 -23.58 0.91 9.05
CA THR A 342 -24.10 0.78 10.41
C THR A 342 -24.68 2.14 10.78
N GLU A 343 -26.01 2.24 10.78
CA GLU A 343 -26.74 3.37 11.31
C GLU A 343 -26.22 3.67 12.72
N VAL A 344 -25.56 4.82 12.87
CA VAL A 344 -25.20 5.41 14.18
C VAL A 344 -26.07 6.62 14.44
#